data_AF-A0A2D3W7H1-F1
#
_entry.id   AF-A0A2D3W7H1-F1
#
_cell.length_a   1.000
_cell.length_b   1.000
_cell.length_c   1.000
_cell.angle_alpha   90.00
_cell.angle_beta   90.00
_cell.angle_gamma   90.00
#
_symmetry.space_group_name_H-M   'P 1'
#
loop_
_entity.id
_entity.type
_entity.pdbx_description
1 polymer ?
#
loop_
_entity_poly.entity_id
_entity_poly.type
_entity_poly.pdbx_seq_one_letter_code
_entity_poly.pdbx_strand_id
1 'polypeptide(L)'
;MAHDQIFTLRDDFGIELKIIPVALNFDKEIHLLHIFEEDQSAKKKFIRNELVLVGNQILTSTFSDTVHFMEELNLFDIGNNQNKYLDITEYQSTKNLKLKHNGAENIFISKSEAKAMYKIFNLAFMGYSVATVLEKEFRSTPQHLTKLLHNQDLLKRLR
;
A
#
# COMPACT_ATOMS: atom_id res chain seq x y z
N MET A 1 -21.72 8.53 0.39
CA MET A 1 -21.23 7.87 -0.84
C MET A 1 -19.82 7.31 -0.60
N ALA A 2 -19.69 6.35 0.31
CA ALA A 2 -18.41 5.73 0.70
C ALA A 2 -18.45 4.18 0.62
N HIS A 3 -19.56 3.62 0.12
CA HIS A 3 -19.76 2.17 -0.01
C HIS A 3 -19.40 1.62 -1.40
N ASP A 4 -19.13 2.48 -2.39
CA ASP A 4 -18.87 2.05 -3.78
C ASP A 4 -17.41 1.66 -4.06
N GLN A 5 -16.54 1.61 -3.04
CA GLN A 5 -15.10 1.36 -3.22
C GLN A 5 -14.59 0.10 -2.50
N ILE A 6 -15.46 -0.69 -1.86
CA ILE A 6 -15.02 -1.91 -1.17
C ILE A 6 -15.04 -3.06 -2.19
N PHE A 7 -13.87 -3.56 -2.55
CA PHE A 7 -13.75 -4.78 -3.34
C PHE A 7 -13.75 -6.00 -2.41
N THR A 8 -14.51 -7.04 -2.75
CA THR A 8 -14.53 -8.28 -1.97
C THR A 8 -14.00 -9.46 -2.78
N LEU A 9 -13.28 -10.35 -2.11
CA LEU A 9 -12.85 -11.64 -2.67
C LEU A 9 -12.90 -12.70 -1.58
N ARG A 10 -12.95 -13.98 -1.95
CA ARG A 10 -12.79 -15.08 -1.00
C ARG A 10 -11.39 -15.65 -1.08
N ASP A 11 -10.77 -15.89 0.07
CA ASP A 11 -9.50 -16.60 0.12
C ASP A 11 -9.69 -18.12 -0.04
N ASP A 12 -8.58 -18.87 -0.04
CA ASP A 12 -8.58 -20.32 -0.23
C ASP A 12 -9.30 -21.08 0.91
N PHE A 13 -9.53 -20.42 2.04
CA PHE A 13 -10.27 -20.95 3.20
C PHE A 13 -11.76 -20.56 3.18
N GLY A 14 -12.20 -19.87 2.12
CA GLY A 14 -13.58 -19.40 1.97
C GLY A 14 -13.91 -18.16 2.79
N ILE A 15 -12.91 -17.49 3.38
CA ILE A 15 -13.10 -16.27 4.16
C ILE A 15 -13.24 -15.09 3.22
N GLU A 16 -14.26 -14.27 3.43
CA GLU A 16 -14.45 -13.03 2.68
C GLU A 16 -13.47 -11.95 3.14
N LEU A 17 -12.62 -11.54 2.22
CA LEU A 17 -11.69 -10.44 2.36
C LEU A 17 -12.27 -9.19 1.72
N LYS A 18 -12.17 -8.07 2.44
CA LYS A 18 -12.50 -6.73 1.97
C LYS A 18 -11.20 -6.00 1.66
N ILE A 19 -11.16 -5.35 0.51
CA ILE A 19 -10.03 -4.55 0.06
C ILE A 19 -10.49 -3.11 -0.16
N ILE A 20 -9.76 -2.18 0.45
CA ILE A 20 -9.99 -0.75 0.34
C ILE A 20 -8.69 -0.07 -0.11
N PRO A 21 -8.69 0.66 -1.23
CA PRO A 21 -7.55 1.51 -1.59
C PRO A 21 -7.57 2.79 -0.74
N VAL A 22 -6.53 3.00 0.06
CA VAL A 22 -6.30 4.23 0.84
C VAL A 22 -5.24 5.05 0.13
N ALA A 23 -5.56 6.29 -0.24
CA ALA A 23 -4.58 7.17 -0.88
C ALA A 23 -3.46 7.55 0.12
N LEU A 24 -2.22 7.20 -0.20
CA LEU A 24 -1.03 7.65 0.53
C LEU A 24 -0.52 8.97 -0.06
N ASN A 25 -0.53 9.06 -1.40
CA ASN A 25 -0.26 10.27 -2.16
C ASN A 25 -1.11 10.23 -3.45
N PHE A 26 -2.16 11.04 -3.51
CA PHE A 26 -3.11 11.00 -4.61
C PHE A 26 -2.52 11.51 -5.93
N ASP A 27 -1.75 12.59 -5.89
CA ASP A 27 -1.16 13.22 -7.08
C ASP A 27 -0.12 12.32 -7.75
N LYS A 28 0.52 11.44 -6.97
CA LYS A 28 1.52 10.46 -7.45
C LYS A 28 0.96 9.05 -7.58
N GLU A 29 -0.37 8.92 -7.45
CA GLU A 29 -1.09 7.65 -7.56
C GLU A 29 -0.56 6.54 -6.64
N ILE A 30 -0.04 6.91 -5.46
CA ILE A 30 0.46 5.96 -4.48
C ILE A 30 -0.68 5.62 -3.50
N HIS A 31 -1.05 4.36 -3.45
CA HIS A 31 -2.14 3.85 -2.63
C HIS A 31 -1.67 2.70 -1.74
N LEU A 32 -2.29 2.57 -0.58
CA LEU A 32 -2.22 1.41 0.29
C LEU A 32 -3.47 0.56 0.05
N LEU A 33 -3.30 -0.65 -0.44
CA LEU A 33 -4.36 -1.65 -0.50
C LEU A 33 -4.51 -2.26 0.89
N HIS A 34 -5.51 -1.79 1.61
CA HIS A 34 -5.87 -2.25 2.94
C HIS A 34 -6.76 -3.49 2.84
N ILE A 35 -6.24 -4.66 3.22
CA ILE A 35 -6.90 -5.95 3.06
C ILE A 35 -7.22 -6.53 4.43
N PHE A 36 -8.50 -6.74 4.71
CA PHE A 36 -8.96 -7.22 6.01
C PHE A 36 -10.16 -8.15 5.90
N GLU A 37 -10.34 -8.98 6.92
CA GLU A 37 -11.57 -9.74 7.14
C GLU A 37 -12.35 -9.14 8.33
N GLU A 38 -13.64 -9.42 8.37
CA GLU A 38 -14.50 -9.08 9.50
C GLU A 38 -15.03 -10.37 10.16
N ASP A 39 -14.67 -10.59 11.42
CA ASP A 39 -15.26 -11.63 12.24
C ASP A 39 -16.49 -11.07 12.96
N GLN A 40 -17.66 -11.46 12.47
CA GLN A 40 -18.95 -11.05 13.02
C GLN A 40 -19.18 -11.60 14.44
N SER A 41 -18.62 -12.77 14.76
CA SER A 41 -18.76 -13.40 16.08
C SER A 41 -17.96 -12.66 17.14
N ALA A 42 -16.71 -12.30 16.81
CA ALA A 42 -15.83 -11.54 17.69
C ALA A 42 -16.07 -10.02 17.62
N LYS A 43 -16.88 -9.54 16.66
CA LYS A 43 -17.05 -8.12 16.31
C LYS A 43 -15.72 -7.40 16.09
N LYS A 44 -14.78 -8.09 15.43
CA LYS A 44 -13.41 -7.63 15.20
C LYS A 44 -13.08 -7.61 13.72
N LYS A 45 -12.20 -6.69 13.34
CA LYS A 45 -11.59 -6.64 12.02
C LYS A 45 -10.14 -7.10 12.11
N PHE A 46 -9.73 -7.93 11.19
CA PHE A 46 -8.40 -8.53 11.19
C PHE A 46 -7.71 -8.21 9.88
N ILE A 47 -6.53 -7.59 9.95
CA ILE A 47 -5.71 -7.33 8.77
C ILE A 47 -5.18 -8.66 8.26
N ARG A 48 -5.33 -8.84 6.94
CA ARG A 48 -4.87 -9.99 6.19
C ARG A 48 -3.71 -9.61 5.28
N ASN A 49 -3.63 -8.37 4.81
CA ASN A 49 -2.40 -7.78 4.26
C ASN A 49 -2.50 -6.26 4.11
N GLU A 50 -1.36 -5.62 3.88
CA GLU A 50 -1.20 -4.25 3.40
C GLU A 50 -0.25 -4.27 2.21
N LEU A 51 -0.66 -3.73 1.06
CA LEU A 51 0.19 -3.69 -0.13
C LEU A 51 0.27 -2.28 -0.69
N VAL A 52 1.43 -1.82 -1.12
CA VAL A 52 1.60 -0.53 -1.77
C VAL A 52 1.40 -0.70 -3.27
N LEU A 53 0.52 0.13 -3.83
CA LEU A 53 0.23 0.24 -5.25
C LEU A 53 0.71 1.60 -5.74
N VAL A 54 1.39 1.63 -6.88
CA VAL A 54 1.87 2.84 -7.56
C VAL A 54 1.32 2.82 -8.97
N GLY A 55 0.41 3.74 -9.28
CA GLY A 55 -0.39 3.67 -10.50
C GLY A 55 -1.15 2.34 -10.57
N ASN A 56 -0.78 1.47 -11.51
CA ASN A 56 -1.35 0.14 -11.69
C ASN A 56 -0.42 -1.02 -11.30
N GLN A 57 0.70 -0.75 -10.61
CA GLN A 57 1.69 -1.76 -10.24
C GLN A 57 1.78 -1.93 -8.72
N ILE A 58 1.78 -3.18 -8.26
CA ILE A 58 2.10 -3.50 -6.86
C ILE A 58 3.60 -3.29 -6.64
N LEU A 59 3.94 -2.45 -5.68
CA LEU A 59 5.32 -2.18 -5.26
C LEU A 59 5.82 -3.19 -4.21
N THR A 60 4.94 -3.61 -3.27
CA THR A 60 5.29 -4.49 -2.15
C THR A 60 4.51 -5.79 -2.21
N SER A 61 5.13 -6.93 -1.88
CA SER A 61 4.52 -8.25 -2.07
C SER A 61 3.99 -8.90 -0.79
N THR A 62 4.42 -8.37 0.34
CA THR A 62 4.13 -8.90 1.68
C THR A 62 3.86 -7.77 2.67
N PHE A 63 3.24 -8.10 3.80
CA PHE A 63 3.05 -7.18 4.91
C PHE A 63 4.40 -6.66 5.41
N SER A 64 5.39 -7.55 5.53
CA SER A 64 6.75 -7.19 5.93
C SER A 64 7.42 -6.26 4.91
N ASP A 65 7.21 -6.49 3.61
CA ASP A 65 7.71 -5.63 2.55
C ASP A 65 7.13 -4.23 2.68
N THR A 66 5.82 -4.14 2.93
CA THR A 66 5.11 -2.88 3.12
C THR A 66 5.60 -2.13 4.35
N VAL A 67 5.73 -2.81 5.49
CA VAL A 67 6.30 -2.21 6.71
C VAL A 67 7.72 -1.70 6.44
N HIS A 68 8.57 -2.49 5.77
CA HIS A 68 9.92 -2.06 5.43
C HIS A 68 9.91 -0.82 4.53
N PHE A 69 9.09 -0.78 3.49
CA PHE A 69 8.95 0.40 2.65
C PHE A 69 8.52 1.65 3.44
N MET A 70 7.55 1.50 4.35
CA MET A 70 7.06 2.60 5.18
C MET A 70 8.11 3.11 6.16
N GLU A 71 8.90 2.23 6.76
CA GLU A 71 10.02 2.61 7.63
C GLU A 71 11.12 3.34 6.84
N GLU A 72 11.40 2.93 5.61
CA GLU A 72 12.36 3.65 4.75
C GLU A 72 11.87 5.05 4.39
N LEU A 73 10.57 5.24 4.15
CA LEU A 73 9.98 6.59 4.00
C LEU A 73 10.16 7.43 5.27
N ASN A 74 9.98 6.82 6.45
CA ASN A 74 10.13 7.49 7.74
C ASN A 74 11.59 7.92 8.02
N LEU A 75 12.56 7.06 7.68
CA LEU A 75 14.00 7.35 7.78
C LEU A 75 14.45 8.43 6.79
N PHE A 76 13.82 8.50 5.62
CA PHE A 76 14.09 9.48 4.58
C PHE A 76 15.56 9.46 4.14
N ASP A 77 16.34 10.50 4.48
CA ASP A 77 17.71 10.69 3.99
C ASP A 77 18.79 10.02 4.86
N ILE A 78 18.37 9.26 5.88
CA ILE A 78 19.23 8.47 6.77
C ILE A 78 19.28 7.00 6.31
N GLY A 79 18.48 6.64 5.31
CA GLY A 79 18.34 5.26 4.81
C GLY A 79 19.60 4.67 4.18
N ASN A 80 19.55 3.35 3.96
CA ASN A 80 20.65 2.55 3.41
C ASN A 80 20.74 2.69 1.88
N ASN A 81 21.95 2.73 1.31
CA ASN A 81 22.15 2.71 -0.15
C ASN A 81 21.71 1.39 -0.82
N GLN A 82 21.51 0.33 -0.04
CA GLN A 82 20.92 -0.94 -0.46
C GLN A 82 19.38 -0.96 -0.39
N ASN A 83 18.73 0.18 -0.13
CA ASN A 83 17.28 0.26 -0.09
C ASN A 83 16.66 -0.19 -1.42
N LYS A 84 15.75 -1.17 -1.35
CA LYS A 84 15.13 -1.81 -2.52
C LYS A 84 14.08 -0.93 -3.22
N TYR A 85 13.53 0.05 -2.53
CA TYR A 85 12.38 0.85 -2.96
C TYR A 85 12.71 2.30 -3.31
N LEU A 86 13.77 2.87 -2.71
CA LEU A 86 14.01 4.31 -2.72
C LEU A 86 15.49 4.60 -2.97
N ASP A 87 15.77 5.61 -3.77
CA ASP A 87 17.08 6.25 -3.89
C ASP A 87 17.03 7.66 -3.32
N ILE A 88 18.07 8.06 -2.60
CA ILE A 88 18.22 9.45 -2.19
C ILE A 88 18.75 10.24 -3.40
N THR A 89 18.02 11.27 -3.79
CA THR A 89 18.39 12.18 -4.88
C THR A 89 18.43 13.60 -4.36
N GLU A 90 19.40 14.40 -4.80
CA GLU A 90 19.57 15.78 -4.37
C GLU A 90 19.55 16.71 -5.59
N TYR A 91 18.72 17.74 -5.53
CA TYR A 91 18.66 18.79 -6.53
C TYR A 91 18.64 20.14 -5.83
N GLN A 92 19.58 21.02 -6.19
CA GLN A 92 19.71 22.36 -5.59
C GLN A 92 19.67 22.33 -4.05
N SER A 93 20.47 21.44 -3.45
CA SER A 93 20.53 21.24 -1.98
C SER A 93 19.24 20.74 -1.31
N THR A 94 18.26 20.31 -2.10
CA THR A 94 17.03 19.69 -1.61
C THR A 94 17.06 18.20 -1.87
N LYS A 95 17.05 17.41 -0.80
CA LYS A 95 16.98 15.95 -0.88
C LYS A 95 15.53 15.48 -1.05
N ASN A 96 15.34 14.57 -1.99
CA ASN A 96 14.09 13.86 -2.26
C ASN A 96 14.37 12.37 -2.37
N LEU A 97 13.37 11.55 -2.07
CA LEU A 97 13.44 10.12 -2.37
C LEU A 97 12.89 9.89 -3.77
N LYS A 98 13.67 9.25 -4.62
CA LYS A 98 13.21 8.74 -5.91
C LYS A 98 12.71 7.31 -5.71
N LEU A 99 11.48 7.04 -6.12
CA LEU A 99 10.89 5.71 -6.06
C LEU A 99 11.50 4.79 -7.14
N LYS A 100 11.92 3.59 -6.73
CA LYS A 100 12.32 2.49 -7.60
C LYS A 100 11.07 1.69 -7.96
N HIS A 101 10.59 1.85 -9.18
CA HIS A 101 9.44 1.12 -9.70
C HIS A 101 9.62 0.85 -11.20
N ASN A 102 8.80 -0.04 -11.76
CA ASN A 102 8.92 -0.46 -13.16
C ASN A 102 8.11 0.43 -14.13
N GLY A 103 7.62 1.59 -13.68
CA GLY A 103 6.97 2.57 -14.55
C GLY A 103 7.96 3.50 -15.25
N ALA A 104 7.49 4.16 -16.31
CA ALA A 104 8.32 5.01 -17.16
C ALA A 104 8.70 6.35 -16.49
N GLU A 105 7.89 6.81 -15.54
CA GLU A 105 8.02 8.13 -14.93
C GLU A 105 8.83 8.09 -13.64
N ASN A 106 9.69 9.10 -13.45
CA ASN A 106 10.39 9.27 -12.19
C ASN A 106 9.45 9.87 -11.14
N ILE A 107 9.16 9.13 -10.08
CA ILE A 107 8.36 9.61 -8.96
C ILE A 107 9.31 10.05 -7.84
N PHE A 108 9.27 11.34 -7.51
CA PHE A 108 10.02 11.91 -6.40
C PHE A 108 9.11 12.19 -5.21
N ILE A 109 9.57 11.88 -4.01
CA ILE A 109 8.85 12.02 -2.75
C ILE A 109 9.64 12.97 -1.86
N SER A 110 9.04 14.10 -1.52
CA SER A 110 9.61 15.07 -0.58
C SER A 110 9.50 14.57 0.86
N LYS A 111 10.25 15.21 1.78
CA LYS A 111 10.26 14.82 3.20
C LYS A 111 8.89 14.95 3.87
N SER A 112 8.13 15.97 3.50
CA SER A 112 6.76 16.15 4.00
C SER A 112 5.81 15.08 3.50
N GLU A 113 5.94 14.67 2.24
CA GLU A 113 5.11 13.60 1.66
C GLU A 113 5.41 12.26 2.32
N ALA A 114 6.69 11.91 2.47
CA ALA A 114 7.09 10.67 3.13
C ALA A 114 6.52 10.57 4.56
N LYS A 115 6.59 11.66 5.33
CA LYS A 115 5.99 11.74 6.67
C LYS A 115 4.47 11.63 6.65
N ALA A 116 3.81 12.27 5.69
CA ALA A 116 2.35 12.20 5.55
C ALA A 116 1.90 10.78 5.21
N MET A 117 2.56 10.13 4.24
CA MET A 117 2.31 8.75 3.85
C MET A 117 2.48 7.79 5.03
N TYR A 118 3.59 7.90 5.78
CA TYR A 118 3.85 7.08 6.96
C TYR A 118 2.78 7.28 8.05
N LYS A 119 2.33 8.52 8.26
CA LYS A 119 1.26 8.82 9.20
C LYS A 119 -0.07 8.19 8.78
N ILE A 120 -0.44 8.28 7.49
CA ILE A 120 -1.67 7.66 6.97
C ILE A 120 -1.59 6.13 7.10
N PHE A 121 -0.44 5.53 6.79
CA PHE A 121 -0.20 4.10 7.01
C PHE A 121 -0.49 3.70 8.45
N ASN A 122 0.07 4.41 9.44
CA ASN A 122 -0.20 4.14 10.85
C ASN A 122 -1.68 4.30 11.23
N LEU A 123 -2.37 5.30 10.66
CA LEU A 123 -3.81 5.50 10.87
C LEU A 123 -4.66 4.37 10.27
N ALA A 124 -4.22 3.72 9.18
CA ALA A 124 -4.93 2.61 8.55
C ALA A 124 -5.09 1.40 9.47
N PHE A 125 -4.21 1.23 10.46
CA PHE A 125 -4.31 0.16 11.46
C PHE A 125 -5.34 0.44 12.56
N MET A 126 -5.82 1.68 12.71
CA MET A 126 -6.70 2.04 13.82
C MET A 126 -8.04 1.29 13.73
N GLY A 127 -8.34 0.50 14.76
CA GLY A 127 -9.57 -0.30 14.81
C GLY A 127 -9.44 -1.69 14.17
N TYR A 128 -8.23 -2.07 13.73
CA TYR A 128 -7.93 -3.36 13.15
C TYR A 128 -6.92 -4.14 13.99
N SER A 129 -7.09 -5.45 14.05
CA SER A 129 -6.15 -6.38 14.67
C SER A 129 -5.14 -6.87 13.64
N VAL A 130 -3.85 -6.80 13.95
CA VAL A 130 -2.76 -7.36 13.12
C VAL A 130 -2.39 -8.80 13.48
N ALA A 131 -3.04 -9.38 14.50
CA ALA A 131 -2.66 -10.67 15.08
C ALA A 131 -2.64 -11.82 14.05
N THR A 132 -3.54 -11.78 13.08
CA THR A 132 -3.70 -12.82 12.06
C THR A 132 -2.75 -12.68 10.89
N VAL A 133 -2.09 -11.53 10.71
CA VAL A 133 -1.30 -11.26 9.50
C VAL A 133 -0.10 -12.21 9.40
N LEU A 134 0.48 -12.61 10.53
CA LEU A 134 1.63 -13.52 10.56
C LEU A 134 1.27 -14.98 10.26
N GLU A 135 0.03 -15.37 10.58
CA GLU A 135 -0.43 -16.75 10.43
C GLU A 135 -1.18 -16.98 9.11
N LYS A 136 -1.90 -15.96 8.64
CA LYS A 136 -2.86 -16.05 7.55
C LYS A 136 -2.66 -14.94 6.53
N GLU A 137 -1.42 -14.50 6.30
CA GLU A 137 -1.13 -13.43 5.36
C GLU A 137 -1.76 -13.71 3.98
N PHE A 138 -2.60 -12.80 3.49
CA PHE A 138 -3.21 -12.94 2.18
C PHE A 138 -2.18 -12.60 1.08
N ARG A 139 -1.95 -13.53 0.16
CA ARG A 139 -1.08 -13.31 -1.00
C ARG A 139 -1.91 -12.94 -2.22
N SER A 140 -1.78 -11.69 -2.69
CA SER A 140 -2.47 -11.28 -3.93
C SER A 140 -1.88 -12.01 -5.14
N THR A 141 -2.76 -12.52 -6.00
CA THR A 141 -2.37 -13.05 -7.31
C THR A 141 -2.49 -11.95 -8.36
N PRO A 142 -1.82 -12.07 -9.52
CA PRO A 142 -2.02 -11.14 -10.64
C PRO A 142 -3.50 -11.02 -11.04
N GLN A 143 -4.26 -12.12 -10.97
CA GLN A 143 -5.68 -12.14 -11.30
C GLN A 143 -6.51 -11.31 -10.31
N HIS A 144 -6.20 -11.38 -9.01
CA HIS A 144 -6.84 -10.55 -7.99
C HIS A 144 -6.56 -9.07 -8.23
N LEU A 145 -5.30 -8.72 -8.56
CA LEU A 145 -4.90 -7.35 -8.85
C LEU A 145 -5.64 -6.80 -10.07
N THR A 146 -5.70 -7.53 -11.18
CA THR A 146 -6.39 -7.07 -12.40
C THR A 146 -7.87 -6.78 -12.13
N LYS A 147 -8.56 -7.64 -11.37
CA LYS A 147 -9.95 -7.42 -10.98
C LYS A 147 -10.10 -6.17 -10.11
N LEU A 148 -9.22 -6.00 -9.13
CA LEU A 148 -9.21 -4.83 -8.25
C LEU A 148 -9.01 -3.53 -9.05
N LEU A 149 -8.00 -3.49 -9.92
CA LEU A 149 -7.67 -2.30 -10.71
C LEU A 149 -8.80 -1.94 -11.70
N HIS A 150 -9.47 -2.94 -12.28
CA HIS A 150 -10.60 -2.73 -13.18
C HIS A 150 -11.81 -2.17 -12.45
N ASN A 151 -12.17 -2.76 -11.31
CA ASN A 151 -13.36 -2.38 -10.56
C ASN A 151 -13.24 -1.01 -9.87
N GLN A 152 -12.02 -0.57 -9.56
CA GLN A 152 -11.76 0.71 -8.91
C GLN A 152 -11.46 1.85 -9.90
N ASP A 153 -11.65 1.62 -11.21
CA ASP A 153 -11.26 2.55 -12.29
C ASP A 153 -9.78 3.00 -12.24
N LEU A 154 -8.93 2.27 -11.50
CA LEU A 154 -7.49 2.54 -11.39
C LEU A 154 -6.75 2.24 -12.70
N LEU A 155 -7.36 1.46 -13.61
CA LEU A 155 -6.83 1.25 -14.97
C LEU A 155 -7.06 2.44 -15.92
N LYS A 156 -8.03 3.33 -15.64
CA LYS A 156 -8.49 4.35 -16.60
C LYS A 156 -7.75 5.69 -16.51
N ARG A 157 -6.81 5.85 -15.58
CA ARG A 157 -6.06 7.11 -15.37
C ARG A 157 -4.72 7.19 -16.12
N LEU A 158 -4.52 6.35 -17.13
CA LEU A 158 -3.52 6.62 -18.18
C LEU A 158 -3.95 7.89 -18.94
N ARG A 159 -3.51 9.07 -18.47
CA ARG A 159 -3.56 10.33 -19.22
C ARG A 159 -2.16 10.71 -19.66
#